data_AF-A0A919FW68-F1
#
_entry.id   AF-A0A919FW68-F1
#
_cell.length_a   1.000
_cell.length_b   1.000
_cell.length_c   1.000
_cell.angle_alpha   90.00
_cell.angle_beta   90.00
_cell.angle_gamma   90.00
#
_symmetry.space_group_name_H-M   'P 1'
#
loop_
_entity.id
_entity.type
_entity.pdbx_description
1 polymer ?
#
loop_
_entity_poly.entity_id
_entity_poly.type
_entity_poly.pdbx_seq_one_letter_code
_entity_poly.pdbx_strand_id
1 'polypeptide(L)'
;MTDPDDVRAVVDRIVEEHGRIDVIVNNAGVMPLSRLDALLVDEWDRMIEVNVKGLLHGIAAVLPHFQRQGGGHVVTIASVGAHEVVPTSAVYSATKFAAWAITEGLRLESDPSIRVTTITPGVVESELAEHISDPGAQSAMRTYRRNAIPADAIARAISFALAQPADVDVNEIIVRPAAQR
;
A
#
# COMPACT_ATOMS: atom_id res chain seq x y z
N MET A 1 -8.31 5.43 8.70
CA MET A 1 -6.86 5.31 8.41
C MET A 1 -6.08 6.55 8.83
N THR A 2 -6.57 7.78 8.61
CA THR A 2 -5.85 9.01 9.03
C THR A 2 -5.95 9.32 10.52
N ASP A 3 -6.97 8.80 11.21
CA ASP A 3 -7.05 8.81 12.67
C ASP A 3 -6.54 7.46 13.23
N PRO A 4 -5.47 7.43 14.03
CA PRO A 4 -4.94 6.20 14.60
C PRO A 4 -5.86 5.57 15.65
N ASP A 5 -6.64 6.35 16.39
CA ASP A 5 -7.54 5.84 17.43
C ASP A 5 -8.72 5.09 16.80
N ASP A 6 -9.26 5.61 15.70
CA ASP A 6 -10.30 4.93 14.91
C ASP A 6 -9.79 3.59 14.34
N VAL A 7 -8.57 3.56 13.81
CA VAL A 7 -7.99 2.33 13.24
C VAL A 7 -7.80 1.28 14.34
N ARG A 8 -7.24 1.69 15.49
CA ARG A 8 -7.09 0.82 16.64
C ARG A 8 -8.44 0.29 17.12
N ALA A 9 -9.45 1.15 17.27
CA ALA A 9 -10.77 0.76 17.74
C ALA A 9 -11.44 -0.29 16.82
N VAL A 10 -11.25 -0.17 15.49
CA VAL A 10 -11.74 -1.18 14.54
C VAL A 10 -11.01 -2.51 14.71
N VAL A 11 -9.69 -2.50 14.83
CA VAL A 11 -8.88 -3.72 15.03
C VAL A 11 -9.23 -4.40 16.35
N ASP A 12 -9.32 -3.64 17.44
CA ASP A 12 -9.65 -4.16 18.76
C ASP A 12 -11.04 -4.81 18.74
N ARG A 13 -12.04 -4.18 18.11
CA ARG A 13 -13.38 -4.77 17.96
C ARG A 13 -13.36 -6.08 17.16
N ILE A 14 -12.57 -6.17 16.08
CA ILE A 14 -12.42 -7.43 15.32
C ILE A 14 -11.84 -8.52 16.21
N VAL A 15 -10.84 -8.21 17.02
CA VAL A 15 -10.23 -9.16 17.95
C VAL A 15 -11.20 -9.54 19.07
N GLU A 16 -12.00 -8.61 19.59
CA GLU A 16 -13.05 -8.90 20.57
C GLU A 16 -14.13 -9.83 20.01
N GLU A 17 -14.57 -9.62 18.76
CA GLU A 17 -15.64 -10.39 18.12
C GLU A 17 -15.18 -11.77 17.63
N HIS A 18 -13.95 -11.86 17.11
CA HIS A 18 -13.44 -13.07 16.43
C HIS A 18 -12.32 -13.78 17.20
N GLY A 19 -11.83 -13.20 18.30
CA GLY A 19 -10.76 -13.72 19.14
C GLY A 19 -9.34 -13.50 18.61
N ARG A 20 -9.18 -13.14 17.34
CA ARG A 20 -7.89 -12.89 16.67
C ARG A 20 -8.06 -12.05 15.41
N ILE A 21 -6.94 -11.49 14.95
CA ILE A 21 -6.79 -10.93 13.61
C ILE A 21 -5.55 -11.58 12.99
N ASP A 22 -5.67 -12.03 11.74
CA ASP A 22 -4.61 -12.80 11.08
C ASP A 22 -3.84 -11.99 10.05
N VAL A 23 -4.54 -11.07 9.38
CA VAL A 23 -4.00 -10.32 8.25
C VAL A 23 -4.53 -8.89 8.28
N ILE A 24 -3.65 -7.94 8.01
CA ILE A 24 -4.04 -6.59 7.57
C ILE A 24 -3.54 -6.36 6.16
N VAL A 25 -4.40 -5.77 5.31
CA VAL A 25 -4.01 -5.30 3.99
C VAL A 25 -4.04 -3.77 3.99
N ASN A 26 -2.88 -3.15 4.12
CA ASN A 26 -2.69 -1.70 3.99
C ASN A 26 -2.79 -1.30 2.52
N ASN A 27 -4.02 -1.23 2.01
CA ASN A 27 -4.37 -0.89 0.64
C ASN A 27 -4.77 0.58 0.44
N ALA A 28 -5.29 1.23 1.50
CA ALA A 28 -5.78 2.60 1.41
C ALA A 28 -4.69 3.54 0.88
N GLY A 29 -5.01 4.32 -0.15
CA GLY A 29 -4.06 5.23 -0.79
C GLY A 29 -4.71 6.20 -1.76
N VAL A 30 -4.04 7.32 -2.00
CA VAL A 30 -4.42 8.34 -3.00
C VAL A 30 -3.23 8.70 -3.87
N MET A 31 -3.51 9.21 -5.07
CA MET A 31 -2.50 9.56 -6.09
C MET A 31 -2.85 10.84 -6.86
N PRO A 32 -3.04 12.00 -6.20
CA PRO A 32 -3.10 13.28 -6.89
C PRO A 32 -1.72 13.62 -7.47
N LEU A 33 -1.54 13.35 -8.77
CA LEU A 33 -0.30 13.61 -9.49
C LEU A 33 -0.23 15.06 -9.95
N SER A 34 0.92 15.68 -9.78
CA SER A 34 1.19 17.02 -10.27
C SER A 34 2.69 17.24 -10.43
N ARG A 35 3.09 18.20 -11.25
CA ARG A 35 4.46 18.72 -11.15
C ARG A 35 4.63 19.47 -9.82
N LEU A 36 5.86 19.52 -9.31
CA LEU A 36 6.17 20.24 -8.07
C LEU A 36 5.97 21.75 -8.21
N ASP A 37 6.17 22.31 -9.41
CA ASP A 37 5.94 23.72 -9.70
C ASP A 37 4.45 24.11 -9.79
N ALA A 38 3.53 23.14 -9.74
CA ALA A 38 2.09 23.40 -9.57
C ALA A 38 1.72 23.77 -8.12
N LEU A 39 2.62 23.53 -7.15
CA LEU A 39 2.49 23.94 -5.74
C LEU A 39 1.16 23.52 -5.08
N LEU A 40 0.64 22.35 -5.44
CA LEU A 40 -0.57 21.75 -4.85
C LEU A 40 -0.25 21.11 -3.49
N VAL A 41 0.23 21.92 -2.54
CA VAL A 41 0.76 21.46 -1.24
C VAL A 41 -0.25 20.63 -0.46
N ASP A 42 -1.52 21.01 -0.44
CA ASP A 42 -2.58 20.27 0.26
C ASP A 42 -2.73 18.83 -0.26
N GLU A 43 -2.46 18.60 -1.55
CA GLU A 43 -2.49 17.26 -2.14
C GLU A 43 -1.27 16.43 -1.76
N TRP A 44 -0.13 17.09 -1.56
CA TRP A 44 1.09 16.45 -1.06
C TRP A 44 0.89 15.97 0.37
N ASP A 45 0.35 16.85 1.22
CA ASP A 45 0.02 16.53 2.60
C ASP A 45 -0.98 15.37 2.64
N ARG A 46 -2.05 15.43 1.84
CA ARG A 46 -3.03 14.33 1.75
C ARG A 46 -2.39 13.01 1.34
N MET A 47 -1.45 12.99 0.39
CA MET A 47 -0.72 11.78 0.03
C MET A 47 0.10 11.24 1.20
N ILE A 48 0.80 12.09 1.95
CA ILE A 48 1.61 11.67 3.09
C ILE A 48 0.72 11.15 4.23
N GLU A 49 -0.35 11.86 4.55
CA GLU A 49 -1.33 11.46 5.59
C GLU A 49 -1.93 10.09 5.29
N VAL A 50 -2.38 9.84 4.05
CA VAL A 50 -3.04 8.57 3.72
C VAL A 50 -2.02 7.46 3.46
N ASN A 51 -1.06 7.68 2.56
CA ASN A 51 -0.21 6.61 2.04
C ASN A 51 0.90 6.21 3.01
N VAL A 52 1.35 7.13 3.88
CA VAL A 52 2.46 6.88 4.82
C VAL A 52 1.95 6.76 6.25
N LYS A 53 1.28 7.80 6.78
CA LYS A 53 0.78 7.73 8.16
C LYS A 53 -0.31 6.70 8.31
N GLY A 54 -1.23 6.60 7.34
CA GLY A 54 -2.26 5.56 7.32
C GLY A 54 -1.67 4.14 7.35
N LEU A 55 -0.57 3.88 6.63
CA LEU A 55 0.17 2.61 6.71
C LEU A 55 0.72 2.37 8.13
N LEU A 56 1.39 3.37 8.71
CA LEU A 56 1.95 3.28 10.06
C LEU A 56 0.84 3.04 11.11
N HIS A 57 -0.32 3.67 10.96
CA HIS A 57 -1.47 3.45 11.84
C HIS A 57 -1.99 2.01 11.74
N GLY A 58 -2.07 1.46 10.53
CA GLY A 58 -2.44 0.06 10.32
C GLY A 58 -1.46 -0.90 11.00
N ILE A 59 -0.15 -0.68 10.82
CA ILE A 59 0.89 -1.45 11.50
C ILE A 59 0.78 -1.34 13.02
N ALA A 60 0.69 -0.11 13.54
CA ALA A 60 0.60 0.15 14.98
C ALA A 60 -0.63 -0.51 15.63
N ALA A 61 -1.74 -0.59 14.89
CA ALA A 61 -2.97 -1.20 15.38
C ALA A 61 -2.87 -2.74 15.50
N VAL A 62 -2.22 -3.43 14.55
CA VAL A 62 -2.19 -4.90 14.55
C VAL A 62 -0.95 -5.51 15.21
N LEU A 63 0.19 -4.81 15.19
CA LEU A 63 1.46 -5.39 15.61
C LEU A 63 1.44 -5.90 17.08
N PRO A 64 0.85 -5.19 18.06
CA PRO A 64 0.74 -5.71 19.42
C PRO A 64 -0.10 -7.00 19.52
N HIS A 65 -1.13 -7.14 18.69
CA HIS A 65 -1.96 -8.36 18.63
C HIS A 65 -1.18 -9.51 18.03
N PHE A 66 -0.49 -9.28 16.90
CA PHE A 66 0.37 -10.28 16.25
C PHE A 66 1.48 -10.78 17.18
N GLN A 67 2.11 -9.88 17.94
CA GLN A 67 3.12 -10.23 18.94
C GLN A 67 2.56 -11.11 20.06
N ARG A 68 1.37 -10.79 20.59
CA ARG A 68 0.74 -11.58 21.66
C ARG A 68 0.30 -12.97 21.19
N GLN A 69 -0.22 -13.08 19.97
CA GLN A 69 -0.70 -14.35 19.43
C GLN A 69 0.41 -15.21 18.80
N GLY A 70 1.62 -14.65 18.63
CA GLY A 70 2.77 -15.35 18.05
C GLY A 70 2.63 -15.57 16.55
N GLY A 71 2.04 -14.62 15.83
CA GLY A 71 2.00 -14.65 14.38
C GLY A 71 0.99 -13.69 13.76
N GLY A 72 1.12 -13.46 12.45
CA GLY A 72 0.24 -12.58 11.68
C GLY A 72 0.84 -12.27 10.32
N HIS A 73 0.13 -11.50 9.50
CA HIS A 73 0.62 -11.09 8.19
C HIS A 73 0.27 -9.62 7.91
N VAL A 74 1.27 -8.79 7.67
CA VAL A 74 1.09 -7.42 7.15
C VAL A 74 1.30 -7.43 5.64
N VAL A 75 0.27 -7.08 4.88
CA VAL A 75 0.37 -6.87 3.43
C VAL A 75 0.27 -5.38 3.14
N THR A 76 1.27 -4.82 2.44
CA THR A 76 1.30 -3.41 2.04
C THR A 76 1.17 -3.27 0.54
N ILE A 77 0.27 -2.40 0.07
CA ILE A 77 0.16 -2.06 -1.35
C ILE A 77 1.03 -0.85 -1.67
N ALA A 78 2.22 -1.12 -2.20
CA ALA A 78 3.14 -0.11 -2.70
C ALA A 78 2.72 0.31 -4.13
N SER A 79 3.67 0.34 -5.07
CA SER A 79 3.50 0.63 -6.49
C SER A 79 4.83 0.44 -7.18
N VAL A 80 4.86 0.24 -8.50
CA VAL A 80 6.09 0.43 -9.29
C VAL A 80 6.75 1.78 -9.04
N GLY A 81 5.96 2.80 -8.66
CA GLY A 81 6.45 4.09 -8.18
C GLY A 81 7.29 4.04 -6.89
N ALA A 82 7.41 2.88 -6.21
CA ALA A 82 8.37 2.63 -5.13
C ALA A 82 9.78 2.30 -5.64
N HIS A 83 9.94 2.09 -6.96
CA HIS A 83 11.19 1.69 -7.60
C HIS A 83 11.61 2.64 -8.71
N GLU A 84 10.70 3.47 -9.20
CA GLU A 84 10.96 4.45 -10.24
C GLU A 84 10.21 5.76 -9.99
N VAL A 85 10.78 6.86 -10.48
CA VAL A 85 10.18 8.19 -10.44
C VAL A 85 10.02 8.71 -11.85
N VAL A 86 8.79 9.09 -12.20
CA VAL A 86 8.45 9.69 -13.50
C VAL A 86 7.91 11.12 -13.32
N PRO A 87 7.90 11.96 -14.38
CA PRO A 87 7.30 13.29 -14.29
C PRO A 87 5.90 13.25 -13.68
N THR A 88 5.57 14.25 -12.87
CA THR A 88 4.31 14.37 -12.08
C THR A 88 4.14 13.43 -10.88
N SER A 89 5.02 12.43 -10.72
CA SER A 89 4.89 11.43 -9.65
C SER A 89 5.73 11.67 -8.40
N ALA A 90 6.52 12.74 -8.34
CA ALA A 90 7.55 12.90 -7.30
C ALA A 90 7.06 12.61 -5.86
N VAL A 91 5.98 13.25 -5.42
CA VAL A 91 5.44 13.03 -4.05
C VAL A 91 4.78 11.67 -3.92
N TYR A 92 4.02 11.22 -4.92
CA TYR A 92 3.41 9.89 -4.90
C TYR A 92 4.47 8.79 -4.82
N SER A 93 5.48 8.82 -5.68
CA SER A 93 6.62 7.91 -5.66
C SER A 93 7.31 7.98 -4.31
N ALA A 94 7.61 9.17 -3.76
CA ALA A 94 8.18 9.29 -2.43
C ALA A 94 7.34 8.55 -1.35
N THR A 95 6.01 8.66 -1.40
CA THR A 95 5.14 7.91 -0.46
C THR A 95 5.19 6.40 -0.67
N LYS A 96 5.41 5.92 -1.90
CA LYS A 96 5.50 4.49 -2.21
C LYS A 96 6.88 3.91 -1.92
N PHE A 97 7.95 4.69 -2.11
CA PHE A 97 9.29 4.38 -1.60
C PHE A 97 9.26 4.26 -0.08
N ALA A 98 8.62 5.21 0.61
CA ALA A 98 8.42 5.15 2.06
C ALA A 98 7.63 3.90 2.48
N ALA A 99 6.53 3.59 1.79
CA ALA A 99 5.73 2.40 2.08
C ALA A 99 6.54 1.09 1.95
N TRP A 100 7.35 0.97 0.88
CA TRP A 100 8.26 -0.16 0.69
C TRP A 100 9.30 -0.24 1.83
N ALA A 101 9.98 0.88 2.12
CA ALA A 101 11.03 0.92 3.14
C ALA A 101 10.50 0.63 4.56
N ILE A 102 9.34 1.18 4.92
CA ILE A 102 8.66 0.91 6.19
C ILE A 102 8.30 -0.57 6.31
N THR A 103 7.79 -1.16 5.23
CA THR A 103 7.38 -2.57 5.21
C THR A 103 8.59 -3.50 5.32
N GLU A 104 9.70 -3.18 4.65
CA GLU A 104 10.97 -3.92 4.80
C GLU A 104 11.58 -3.75 6.20
N GLY A 105 11.50 -2.56 6.79
CA GLY A 105 11.87 -2.32 8.18
C GLY A 105 11.07 -3.18 9.14
N LEU A 106 9.75 -3.25 8.98
CA LEU A 106 8.88 -4.10 9.79
C LEU A 106 9.29 -5.58 9.70
N ARG A 107 9.63 -6.06 8.50
CA ARG A 107 10.11 -7.44 8.30
C ARG A 107 11.40 -7.73 9.05
N LEU A 108 12.34 -6.78 9.06
CA LEU A 108 13.63 -6.91 9.72
C LEU A 108 13.52 -6.82 11.26
N GLU A 109 12.54 -6.09 11.77
CA GLU A 109 12.36 -5.83 13.21
C GLU A 109 11.41 -6.82 13.90
N SER A 110 10.53 -7.50 13.14
CA SER A 110 9.50 -8.38 13.71
C SER A 110 10.03 -9.80 13.99
N ASP A 111 9.35 -10.50 14.91
CA ASP A 111 9.54 -11.94 15.09
C ASP A 111 9.21 -12.69 13.77
N PRO A 112 9.97 -13.72 13.38
CA PRO A 112 9.75 -14.46 12.12
C PRO A 112 8.36 -15.10 11.96
N SER A 113 7.58 -15.24 13.05
CA SER A 113 6.18 -15.66 12.98
C SER A 113 5.24 -14.60 12.38
N ILE A 114 5.69 -13.34 12.31
CA ILE A 114 4.97 -12.22 11.69
C ILE A 114 5.51 -12.03 10.28
N ARG A 115 4.72 -12.42 9.29
CA ARG A 115 5.08 -12.31 7.87
C ARG A 115 4.77 -10.92 7.32
N VAL A 116 5.51 -10.53 6.31
CA VAL A 116 5.37 -9.21 5.70
C VAL A 116 5.53 -9.30 4.19
N THR A 117 4.51 -8.84 3.45
CA THR A 117 4.50 -8.80 1.99
C THR A 117 4.27 -7.39 1.48
N THR A 118 5.14 -6.94 0.59
CA THR A 118 4.90 -5.77 -0.27
C THR A 118 4.35 -6.22 -1.62
N ILE A 119 3.18 -5.71 -2.01
CA ILE A 119 2.68 -5.85 -3.37
C ILE A 119 2.99 -4.55 -4.11
N THR A 120 3.60 -4.68 -5.29
CA THR A 120 4.07 -3.55 -6.11
C THR A 120 3.35 -3.58 -7.47
N PRO A 121 2.12 -3.02 -7.54
CA PRO A 121 1.38 -2.96 -8.79
C PRO A 121 1.95 -1.94 -9.78
N GLY A 122 1.91 -2.30 -11.06
CA GLY A 122 1.95 -1.40 -12.19
C GLY A 122 0.59 -0.74 -12.42
N VAL A 123 0.18 -0.61 -13.68
CA VAL A 123 -1.10 0.03 -14.00
C VAL A 123 -2.28 -0.92 -13.81
N VAL A 124 -3.19 -0.56 -12.90
CA VAL A 124 -4.35 -1.37 -12.50
C VAL A 124 -5.63 -0.56 -12.63
N GLU A 125 -6.73 -1.19 -13.05
CA GLU A 125 -8.07 -0.58 -13.10
C GLU A 125 -8.56 -0.24 -11.68
N SER A 126 -8.85 1.04 -11.45
CA SER A 126 -9.35 1.59 -10.17
C SER A 126 -9.69 3.08 -10.29
N GLU A 127 -10.35 3.60 -9.25
CA GLU A 127 -10.71 5.01 -9.05
C GLU A 127 -9.50 5.89 -8.70
N LEU A 128 -8.30 5.30 -8.53
CA LEU A 128 -7.11 6.00 -8.02
C LEU A 128 -6.74 7.25 -8.85
N ALA A 129 -6.97 7.21 -10.17
CA ALA A 129 -6.69 8.31 -11.09
C ALA A 129 -7.76 9.42 -11.10
N GLU A 130 -8.93 9.19 -10.51
CA GLU A 130 -10.02 10.17 -10.46
C GLU A 130 -9.71 11.35 -9.52
N HIS A 131 -8.78 11.16 -8.59
CA HIS A 131 -8.35 12.17 -7.63
C HIS A 131 -7.30 13.14 -8.18
N ILE A 132 -6.84 12.99 -9.43
CA ILE A 132 -5.86 13.89 -10.04
C ILE A 132 -6.56 15.19 -10.47
N SER A 133 -6.19 16.30 -9.84
CA SER A 133 -6.74 17.64 -10.14
C SER A 133 -5.95 18.39 -11.21
N ASP A 134 -4.64 18.14 -11.35
CA ASP A 134 -3.81 18.75 -12.38
C ASP A 134 -4.24 18.27 -13.79
N PRO A 135 -4.71 19.15 -14.68
CA PRO A 135 -5.26 18.74 -15.97
C PRO A 135 -4.25 18.02 -16.88
N GLY A 136 -2.98 18.42 -16.81
CA GLY A 136 -1.90 17.81 -17.59
C GLY A 136 -1.63 16.38 -17.15
N ALA A 137 -1.46 16.18 -15.85
CA ALA A 137 -1.28 14.86 -15.25
C ALA A 137 -2.51 13.97 -15.45
N GLN A 138 -3.73 14.50 -15.33
CA GLN A 138 -4.96 13.74 -15.55
C GLN A 138 -5.04 13.23 -17.00
N SER A 139 -4.74 14.09 -17.98
CA SER A 139 -4.72 13.71 -19.40
C SER A 139 -3.65 12.66 -19.72
N ALA A 140 -2.43 12.84 -19.18
CA ALA A 140 -1.35 11.85 -19.31
C ALA A 140 -1.74 10.50 -18.69
N MET A 141 -2.39 10.51 -17.53
CA MET A 141 -2.80 9.31 -16.81
C MET A 141 -3.83 8.48 -17.58
N ARG A 142 -4.78 9.12 -18.29
CA ARG A 142 -5.73 8.40 -19.17
C ARG A 142 -5.00 7.59 -20.25
N THR A 143 -3.94 8.16 -20.81
CA THR A 143 -3.13 7.50 -21.85
C THR A 143 -2.29 6.36 -21.27
N TYR A 144 -1.70 6.59 -20.10
CA TYR A 144 -0.89 5.60 -19.38
C TYR A 144 -1.72 4.38 -18.94
N ARG A 145 -2.99 4.58 -18.56
CA ARG A 145 -3.91 3.52 -18.09
C ARG A 145 -4.60 2.73 -19.19
N ARG A 146 -4.27 2.91 -20.47
CA ARG A 146 -4.91 2.18 -21.57
C ARG A 146 -4.74 0.66 -21.51
N ASN A 147 -3.65 0.19 -20.92
CA ASN A 147 -3.34 -1.23 -20.76
C ASN A 147 -3.45 -1.67 -19.31
N ALA A 148 -4.32 -1.03 -18.52
CA ALA A 148 -4.53 -1.41 -17.13
C ALA A 148 -4.92 -2.89 -17.02
N ILE A 149 -4.31 -3.60 -16.08
CA ILE A 149 -4.77 -4.94 -15.69
C ILE A 149 -5.93 -4.82 -14.70
N PRO A 150 -6.83 -5.80 -14.64
CA PRO A 150 -7.93 -5.75 -13.69
C PRO A 150 -7.42 -5.90 -12.25
N ALA A 151 -8.15 -5.33 -11.29
CA ALA A 151 -7.81 -5.39 -9.86
C ALA A 151 -7.69 -6.84 -9.33
N ASP A 152 -8.38 -7.80 -9.95
CA ASP A 152 -8.28 -9.22 -9.60
C ASP A 152 -6.87 -9.79 -9.74
N ALA A 153 -6.04 -9.22 -10.62
CA ALA A 153 -4.66 -9.65 -10.79
C ALA A 153 -3.83 -9.36 -9.54
N ILE A 154 -4.09 -8.23 -8.87
CA ILE A 154 -3.47 -7.87 -7.60
C ILE A 154 -4.03 -8.71 -6.46
N ALA A 155 -5.35 -8.94 -6.44
CA ALA A 155 -5.97 -9.82 -5.46
C ALA A 155 -5.41 -11.25 -5.49
N ARG A 156 -5.16 -11.81 -6.69
CA ARG A 156 -4.50 -13.11 -6.84
C ARG A 156 -3.08 -13.13 -6.30
N ALA A 157 -2.31 -12.06 -6.50
CA ALA A 157 -0.96 -11.94 -5.95
C ALA A 157 -0.97 -11.92 -4.41
N ILE A 158 -1.90 -11.16 -3.82
CA ILE A 158 -2.12 -11.17 -2.36
C ILE A 158 -2.48 -12.58 -1.89
N SER A 159 -3.47 -13.21 -2.54
CA SER A 159 -3.91 -14.56 -2.19
C SER A 159 -2.78 -15.60 -2.28
N PHE A 160 -1.88 -15.47 -3.27
CA PHE A 160 -0.71 -16.32 -3.39
C PHE A 160 0.24 -16.16 -2.20
N ALA A 161 0.56 -14.92 -1.81
CA ALA A 161 1.42 -14.65 -0.66
C ALA A 161 0.82 -15.17 0.65
N LEU A 162 -0.48 -14.95 0.86
CA LEU A 162 -1.19 -15.41 2.06
C LEU A 162 -1.23 -16.94 2.17
N ALA A 163 -1.38 -17.64 1.04
CA ALA A 163 -1.50 -19.10 0.98
C ALA A 163 -0.19 -19.85 1.22
N GLN A 164 0.95 -19.15 1.31
CA GLN A 164 2.22 -19.79 1.60
C GLN A 164 2.24 -20.36 3.03
N PRO A 165 2.98 -21.47 3.27
CA PRO A 165 3.14 -22.03 4.61
C PRO A 165 3.83 -21.02 5.56
N ALA A 166 3.72 -21.24 6.86
CA ALA A 166 4.16 -20.28 7.89
C ALA A 166 5.67 -19.99 7.88
N ASP A 167 6.48 -20.91 7.34
CA ASP A 167 7.93 -20.79 7.18
C ASP A 167 8.36 -20.13 5.87
N VAL A 168 7.41 -19.74 5.02
CA VAL A 168 7.65 -19.03 3.76
C VAL A 168 7.08 -17.62 3.85
N ASP A 169 7.98 -16.64 3.74
CA ASP A 169 7.67 -15.22 3.72
C ASP A 169 7.94 -14.66 2.31
N VAL A 170 6.87 -14.19 1.64
CA VAL A 170 6.96 -13.63 0.28
C VAL A 170 7.09 -12.12 0.40
N ASN A 171 8.32 -11.62 0.40
CA ASN A 171 8.56 -10.24 0.80
C ASN A 171 8.14 -9.20 -0.24
N GLU A 172 8.23 -9.53 -1.53
CA GLU A 172 7.75 -8.64 -2.59
C GLU A 172 7.19 -9.39 -3.80
N ILE A 173 6.07 -8.87 -4.34
CA ILE A 173 5.53 -9.29 -5.64
C ILE A 173 5.29 -8.05 -6.51
N ILE A 174 6.02 -7.95 -7.63
CA ILE A 174 5.83 -6.90 -8.63
C ILE A 174 4.93 -7.44 -9.74
N VAL A 175 3.78 -6.79 -9.96
CA VAL A 175 2.79 -7.21 -10.98
C VAL A 175 2.52 -6.05 -11.93
N ARG A 176 2.79 -6.24 -13.22
CA ARG A 176 2.58 -5.23 -14.27
C ARG A 176 1.79 -5.82 -15.44
N PRO A 177 1.02 -5.02 -16.19
CA PRO A 177 0.62 -5.38 -17.54
C PRO A 177 1.85 -5.76 -18.38
N ALA A 178 1.78 -6.84 -19.17
CA ALA A 178 2.90 -7.26 -20.03
C ALA A 178 3.30 -6.20 -21.07
N ALA A 179 2.37 -5.29 -21.41
CA ALA A 179 2.60 -4.17 -22.32
C ALA A 179 3.20 -2.92 -21.63
N GLN A 180 3.29 -2.90 -20.30
CA GLN A 180 3.96 -1.83 -19.55
C GLN A 180 5.47 -2.10 -19.57
N ARG A 181 6.23 -1.22 -20.21
CA ARG A 181 7.69 -1.28 -20.34
C ARG A 181 8.31 0.07 -20.03
#